data_AF-A0A940KNG1-F1
#
_entry.id   AF-A0A940KNG1-F1
#
_cell.length_a   1.000
_cell.length_b   1.000
_cell.length_c   1.000
_cell.angle_alpha   90.00
_cell.angle_beta   90.00
_cell.angle_gamma   90.00
#
_symmetry.space_group_name_H-M   'P 1'
#
loop_
_entity.id
_entity.type
_entity.pdbx_description
1 polymer ?
#
loop_
_entity_poly.entity_id
_entity_poly.type
_entity_poly.pdbx_seq_one_letter_code
_entity_poly.pdbx_strand_id
1 'polypeptide(L)'
;MKNIQGKPGLFTPRDLLITTLLSAAYLLLSALLVGFKSDQVFLVVLFNGLYYASGFTRKFIVGFSIFIVYWILFDYMKAFPNYLFADVHTGSLHAAEKALFGIRQGNEILTPNEFFLQHTNSALDIMSGLFYLCWIPV
;
A
#
# COMPACT_ATOMS: atom_id res chain seq x y z
N MET A 1 -21.63 -39.20 37.00
CA MET A 1 -21.25 -39.13 35.57
C MET A 1 -20.61 -37.78 35.30
N LYS A 2 -19.28 -37.76 35.11
CA LYS A 2 -18.52 -36.53 34.86
C LYS A 2 -18.73 -36.17 33.38
N ASN A 3 -19.45 -35.09 33.11
CA ASN A 3 -19.70 -34.61 31.76
C ASN A 3 -18.34 -34.20 31.17
N ILE A 4 -17.81 -34.98 30.24
CA ILE A 4 -16.55 -34.67 29.55
C ILE A 4 -16.89 -33.53 28.59
N GLN A 5 -16.79 -32.30 29.08
CA GLN A 5 -16.79 -31.14 28.19
C GLN A 5 -15.58 -31.29 27.28
N GLY A 6 -15.82 -31.75 26.05
CA GLY A 6 -14.82 -31.81 25.00
C GLY A 6 -14.21 -30.42 24.86
N LYS A 7 -12.88 -30.36 24.78
CA LYS A 7 -12.16 -29.11 24.54
C LYS A 7 -12.85 -28.39 23.37
N PRO A 8 -13.16 -27.08 23.49
CA PRO A 8 -13.78 -26.36 22.39
C PRO A 8 -12.90 -26.53 21.15
N GLY A 9 -13.53 -26.89 20.03
CA GLY A 9 -12.85 -27.02 18.74
C GLY A 9 -12.14 -25.72 18.38
N LEU A 10 -11.10 -25.80 17.55
CA LEU A 10 -10.28 -24.64 17.20
C LEU A 10 -11.13 -23.49 16.62
N PHE A 11 -12.20 -23.80 15.90
CA PHE A 11 -13.15 -22.83 15.33
C PHE A 11 -14.58 -23.38 15.41
N THR A 12 -15.55 -22.46 15.39
CA THR A 12 -16.97 -22.80 15.34
C THR A 12 -17.51 -22.69 13.91
N PRO A 13 -18.64 -23.34 13.58
CA PRO A 13 -19.32 -23.15 12.29
C PRO A 13 -19.71 -21.69 12.03
N ARG A 14 -19.97 -20.94 13.11
CA ARG A 14 -20.25 -19.50 13.05
C ARG A 14 -19.03 -18.72 12.56
N ASP A 15 -17.84 -19.05 13.06
CA ASP A 15 -16.61 -18.39 12.63
C ASP A 15 -16.36 -18.63 11.14
N LEU A 16 -16.58 -19.86 10.67
CA LEU A 16 -16.45 -20.22 9.26
C LEU A 16 -17.44 -19.48 8.36
N LEU A 17 -18.69 -19.35 8.80
CA LEU A 17 -19.69 -18.57 8.08
C LEU A 17 -19.30 -17.08 8.00
N ILE A 18 -18.85 -16.49 9.12
CA ILE A 18 -18.50 -15.07 9.19
C ILE A 18 -17.28 -14.75 8.31
N THR A 19 -16.19 -15.51 8.45
CA THR A 19 -14.96 -15.26 7.68
C THR A 19 -15.17 -15.46 6.18
N THR A 20 -15.96 -16.46 5.80
CA THR A 20 -16.28 -16.72 4.39
C THR A 20 -17.12 -15.59 3.81
N LEU A 21 -18.15 -15.14 4.53
CA LEU A 21 -18.97 -14.01 4.09
C LEU A 21 -18.16 -12.71 3.99
N LEU A 22 -17.30 -12.43 4.96
CA LEU A 22 -16.43 -11.25 4.91
C LEU A 22 -15.43 -11.33 3.75
N SER A 23 -14.84 -12.49 3.51
CA SER A 23 -13.90 -12.71 2.41
C SER A 23 -14.59 -12.54 1.05
N ALA A 24 -15.78 -13.12 0.89
CA ALA A 24 -16.57 -12.99 -0.33
C ALA A 24 -17.04 -11.55 -0.55
N ALA A 25 -17.54 -10.88 0.49
CA ALA A 25 -17.96 -9.48 0.42
C ALA A 25 -16.79 -8.56 0.07
N TYR A 26 -15.62 -8.77 0.67
CA TYR A 26 -14.41 -8.01 0.35
C TYR A 26 -13.99 -8.19 -1.11
N LEU A 27 -13.90 -9.42 -1.61
CA LEU A 27 -13.50 -9.68 -3.00
C LEU A 27 -14.53 -9.16 -4.00
N LEU A 28 -15.82 -9.28 -3.70
CA LEU A 28 -16.89 -8.76 -4.53
C LEU A 28 -16.85 -7.23 -4.58
N LEU A 29 -16.73 -6.57 -3.42
CA LEU A 29 -16.63 -5.12 -3.36
C LEU A 29 -15.37 -4.61 -4.08
N SER A 30 -14.23 -5.29 -3.89
CA SER A 30 -12.98 -4.97 -4.57
C SER A 30 -13.11 -5.11 -6.08
N ALA A 31 -13.73 -6.19 -6.56
CA ALA A 31 -13.97 -6.41 -7.99
C ALA A 31 -14.85 -5.32 -8.61
N LEU A 32 -15.85 -4.84 -7.86
CA LEU A 32 -16.76 -3.78 -8.33
C LEU A 32 -16.12 -2.38 -8.32
N LEU A 33 -15.31 -2.04 -7.30
CA LEU A 33 -14.78 -0.68 -7.12
C LEU A 33 -13.39 -0.46 -7.74
N VAL A 34 -12.49 -1.43 -7.59
CA VAL A 34 -11.05 -1.28 -7.90
C VAL A 34 -10.59 -2.29 -8.98
N GLY A 35 -11.44 -3.25 -9.32
CA GLY A 35 -11.11 -4.40 -10.15
C GLY A 35 -10.54 -5.57 -9.35
N PHE A 36 -10.66 -6.77 -9.92
CA PHE A 36 -10.21 -8.01 -9.28
C PHE A 36 -8.70 -8.20 -9.42
N LYS A 37 -7.98 -8.27 -8.30
CA LYS A 37 -6.51 -8.35 -8.27
C LYS A 37 -6.02 -9.56 -7.48
N SER A 38 -4.86 -10.10 -7.88
CA SER A 38 -4.20 -11.21 -7.18
C SER A 38 -3.90 -10.90 -5.72
N ASP A 39 -3.54 -9.66 -5.42
CA ASP A 39 -3.12 -9.24 -4.07
C ASP A 39 -4.28 -9.34 -3.06
N GLN A 40 -5.51 -9.07 -3.52
CA GLN A 40 -6.72 -9.18 -2.71
C GLN A 40 -7.02 -10.65 -2.38
N VAL A 41 -6.85 -11.54 -3.37
CA VAL A 41 -6.98 -12.99 -3.18
C VAL A 41 -5.92 -13.51 -2.21
N PHE A 42 -4.67 -13.09 -2.39
CA PHE A 42 -3.58 -13.43 -1.50
C PHE A 42 -3.87 -13.02 -0.06
N LEU A 43 -4.36 -11.80 0.15
CA LEU A 43 -4.75 -11.30 1.48
C LEU A 43 -5.83 -12.18 2.13
N VAL A 44 -6.86 -12.57 1.36
CA VAL A 44 -7.93 -13.46 1.83
C VAL A 44 -7.38 -14.84 2.21
N VAL A 45 -6.55 -15.44 1.35
CA VAL A 45 -5.94 -16.75 1.60
C VAL A 45 -5.03 -16.70 2.82
N LEU A 46 -4.21 -15.64 2.95
CA LEU A 46 -3.32 -15.43 4.09
C LEU A 46 -4.12 -15.30 5.39
N PHE A 47 -5.15 -14.46 5.40
CA PHE A 47 -5.98 -14.25 6.59
C PHE A 47 -6.67 -15.54 7.01
N ASN A 48 -7.38 -16.21 6.10
CA ASN A 48 -8.09 -17.46 6.42
C ASN A 48 -7.12 -18.58 6.80
N GLY A 49 -6.01 -18.72 6.08
CA GLY A 49 -4.98 -19.71 6.37
C GLY A 49 -4.43 -19.56 7.80
N LEU A 50 -4.06 -18.34 8.20
CA LEU A 50 -3.57 -18.08 9.56
C LEU A 50 -4.68 -18.12 10.62
N TYR A 51 -5.90 -17.75 10.28
CA TYR A 51 -7.03 -17.77 11.22
C TYR A 51 -7.44 -19.21 11.62
N TYR A 52 -7.31 -20.16 10.70
CA TYR A 52 -7.67 -21.58 10.90
C TYR A 52 -6.50 -22.51 11.21
N ALA A 53 -5.24 -22.11 10.97
CA ALA A 53 -4.07 -22.96 11.20
C ALA A 53 -3.89 -23.37 12.67
N SER A 54 -3.91 -22.42 13.60
CA SER A 54 -3.73 -22.70 15.03
C SER A 54 -4.25 -21.56 15.92
N GLY A 55 -4.42 -21.82 17.22
CA GLY A 55 -4.82 -20.78 18.17
C GLY A 55 -3.79 -19.64 18.28
N PHE A 56 -2.51 -19.93 18.07
CA PHE A 56 -1.44 -18.93 18.08
C PHE A 56 -1.50 -18.03 16.83
N THR A 57 -1.59 -18.64 15.64
CA THR A 57 -1.66 -17.91 14.36
C THR A 57 -2.93 -17.08 14.25
N ARG A 58 -4.05 -17.55 14.82
CA ARG A 58 -5.26 -16.73 14.95
C ARG A 58 -5.02 -15.46 15.76
N LYS A 59 -4.43 -15.58 16.95
CA LYS A 59 -4.15 -14.40 17.80
C LYS A 59 -3.22 -13.43 17.08
N PHE A 60 -2.22 -13.97 16.38
CA PHE A 60 -1.28 -13.19 15.57
C PHE A 60 -2.01 -12.40 14.47
N ILE A 61 -2.78 -13.08 13.59
CA ILE A 61 -3.42 -12.42 12.45
C ILE A 61 -4.53 -11.46 12.88
N VAL A 62 -5.24 -11.76 13.97
CA VAL A 62 -6.23 -10.85 14.55
C VAL A 62 -5.55 -9.62 15.15
N GLY A 63 -4.43 -9.78 15.87
CA GLY A 63 -3.65 -8.65 16.37
C GLY A 63 -3.06 -7.80 15.24
N PHE A 64 -2.66 -8.42 14.14
CA PHE A 64 -2.12 -7.77 12.95
C PHE A 64 -3.21 -7.20 12.02
N SER A 65 -4.49 -7.38 12.34
CA SER A 65 -5.61 -6.97 11.48
C SER A 65 -5.64 -5.47 11.20
N ILE A 66 -5.07 -4.63 12.08
CA ILE A 66 -4.96 -3.19 11.86
C ILE A 66 -4.17 -2.86 10.58
N PHE A 67 -3.09 -3.62 10.32
CA PHE A 67 -2.30 -3.45 9.10
C PHE A 67 -3.03 -3.97 7.86
N ILE A 68 -3.83 -5.03 8.01
CA ILE A 68 -4.69 -5.54 6.94
C ILE A 68 -5.76 -4.52 6.56
N VAL A 69 -6.42 -3.92 7.57
CA VAL A 69 -7.41 -2.86 7.34
C VAL A 69 -6.75 -1.66 6.66
N TYR A 70 -5.59 -1.23 7.14
CA TYR A 70 -4.81 -0.17 6.50
C TYR A 70 -4.50 -0.49 5.03
N TRP A 71 -4.02 -1.70 4.74
CA TRP A 71 -3.75 -2.15 3.37
C TRP A 71 -5.01 -2.07 2.50
N ILE A 72 -6.13 -2.63 2.97
CA ILE A 72 -7.41 -2.58 2.23
C ILE A 72 -7.82 -1.13 1.93
N LEU A 73 -7.78 -0.25 2.93
CA LEU A 73 -8.11 1.17 2.76
C LEU A 73 -7.19 1.84 1.73
N PHE A 74 -5.89 1.55 1.79
CA PHE A 74 -4.92 2.09 0.85
C PHE A 74 -5.15 1.59 -0.58
N ASP A 75 -5.48 0.31 -0.78
CA ASP A 75 -5.84 -0.20 -2.11
C ASP A 75 -7.11 0.48 -2.65
N TYR A 76 -8.07 0.78 -1.75
CA TYR A 76 -9.33 1.42 -2.08
C TYR A 76 -9.19 2.91 -2.43
N MET A 77 -8.08 3.56 -2.10
CA MET A 77 -7.79 4.91 -2.61
C MET A 77 -7.75 4.96 -4.14
N LYS A 78 -7.51 3.83 -4.81
CA LYS A 78 -7.53 3.73 -6.28
C LYS A 78 -8.93 3.84 -6.87
N ALA A 79 -9.99 3.56 -6.10
CA ALA A 79 -11.38 3.73 -6.56
C ALA A 79 -11.72 5.21 -6.77
N PHE A 80 -11.08 6.10 -6.01
CA PHE A 80 -11.31 7.54 -6.02
C PHE A 80 -9.99 8.28 -6.21
N PRO A 81 -9.38 8.21 -7.40
CA PRO A 81 -8.10 8.84 -7.62
C PRO A 81 -8.20 10.36 -7.46
N ASN A 82 -7.26 10.93 -6.70
CA ASN A 82 -7.29 12.35 -6.33
C ASN A 82 -7.35 13.31 -7.52
N TYR A 83 -6.80 12.95 -8.68
CA TYR A 83 -6.84 13.78 -9.89
C TYR A 83 -8.25 13.98 -10.47
N LEU A 84 -9.25 13.21 -10.01
CA LEU A 84 -10.65 13.43 -10.35
C LEU A 84 -11.33 14.47 -9.46
N PHE A 85 -10.72 14.79 -8.31
CA PHE A 85 -11.30 15.66 -7.27
C PHE A 85 -10.49 16.94 -7.02
N ALA A 86 -9.21 16.94 -7.42
CA ALA A 86 -8.31 18.08 -7.28
C ALA A 86 -7.36 18.15 -8.47
N ASP A 87 -7.00 19.38 -8.85
CA ASP A 87 -6.02 19.61 -9.90
C ASP A 87 -4.61 19.18 -9.45
N VAL A 88 -3.89 18.51 -10.35
CA VAL A 88 -2.50 18.15 -10.11
C VAL A 88 -1.61 19.32 -10.50
N HIS A 89 -1.07 20.01 -9.49
CA HIS A 89 -0.27 21.23 -9.64
C HIS A 89 1.19 20.98 -10.10
N THR A 90 1.42 20.27 -11.21
CA THR A 90 2.78 20.05 -11.73
C THR A 90 3.38 21.33 -12.32
N GLY A 91 2.62 22.04 -13.16
CA GLY A 91 3.11 23.23 -13.87
C GLY A 91 3.39 24.43 -12.96
N SER A 92 2.53 24.67 -11.96
CA SER A 92 2.73 25.79 -11.02
C SER A 92 3.92 25.55 -10.09
N LEU A 93 4.13 24.30 -9.65
CA LEU A 93 5.33 23.92 -8.89
C LEU A 93 6.59 24.07 -9.74
N HIS A 94 6.56 23.62 -11.00
CA HIS A 94 7.67 23.80 -11.93
C HIS A 94 8.01 25.28 -12.15
N ALA A 95 7.00 26.12 -12.35
CA ALA A 95 7.19 27.57 -12.50
C ALA A 95 7.75 28.21 -11.22
N ALA A 96 7.28 27.79 -10.05
CA ALA A 96 7.80 28.26 -8.76
C ALA A 96 9.27 27.85 -8.56
N GLU A 97 9.64 26.62 -8.93
CA GLU A 97 11.02 26.15 -8.88
C GLU A 97 11.91 26.95 -9.82
N LYS A 98 11.47 27.20 -11.07
CA LYS A 98 12.19 28.10 -11.99
C LYS A 98 12.33 29.52 -11.45
N ALA A 99 11.33 30.03 -10.74
CA ALA A 99 11.38 31.37 -10.15
C ALA A 99 12.35 31.44 -8.96
N LEU A 100 12.39 30.41 -8.12
CA LEU A 100 13.22 30.38 -6.89
C LEU A 100 14.66 29.95 -7.16
N PHE A 101 14.87 28.94 -8.01
CA PHE A 101 16.14 28.24 -8.20
C PHE A 101 16.58 28.17 -9.67
N GLY A 102 15.93 28.93 -10.55
CA GLY A 102 16.19 28.88 -11.99
C GLY A 102 17.65 29.14 -12.34
N ILE A 103 18.27 28.20 -13.04
CA ILE A 103 19.63 28.29 -13.55
C ILE A 103 19.54 28.79 -14.99
N ARG A 104 20.18 29.93 -15.29
CA ARG A 104 20.23 30.48 -16.65
C ARG A 104 21.27 29.72 -17.47
N GLN A 105 20.83 29.10 -18.58
CA GLN A 105 21.71 28.47 -19.55
C GLN A 105 21.35 28.98 -20.95
N GLY A 106 22.15 29.93 -21.45
CA GLY A 106 21.83 30.64 -22.70
C GLY A 106 20.53 31.43 -22.59
N ASN A 107 19.57 31.13 -23.47
CA ASN A 107 18.25 31.78 -23.50
C ASN A 107 17.20 31.07 -22.65
N GLU A 108 17.55 29.96 -21.99
CA GLU A 108 16.61 29.16 -21.21
C GLU A 108 16.88 29.30 -19.70
N ILE A 109 15.82 29.12 -18.91
CA ILE A 109 15.89 28.97 -17.46
C ILE A 109 15.50 27.54 -17.14
N LEU A 110 16.45 26.81 -16.57
CA LEU A 110 16.30 25.42 -16.17
C LEU A 110 16.03 25.31 -14.68
N THR A 111 15.23 24.34 -14.27
CA THR A 111 15.23 23.92 -12.87
C THR A 111 16.54 23.20 -12.53
N PRO A 112 16.94 23.12 -11.24
CA PRO A 112 18.11 22.34 -10.83
C PRO A 112 18.11 20.90 -11.35
N ASN A 113 16.95 20.22 -11.35
CA ASN A 113 16.83 18.87 -11.91
C ASN A 113 17.16 18.84 -13.41
N GLU A 114 16.56 19.74 -14.20
CA GLU A 114 16.82 19.85 -15.65
C GLU A 114 18.30 20.12 -15.94
N PHE A 115 18.96 20.94 -15.11
CA PHE A 115 20.40 21.20 -15.24
C PHE A 115 21.25 19.97 -14.90
N PHE A 116 21.03 19.31 -13.76
CA PHE A 116 21.83 18.14 -13.37
C PHE A 116 21.60 16.93 -14.28
N LEU A 117 20.45 16.84 -14.92
CA LEU A 117 20.21 15.84 -15.98
C LEU A 117 21.12 16.06 -17.20
N GLN A 118 21.49 17.31 -17.51
CA GLN A 118 22.39 17.64 -18.62
C GLN A 118 23.86 17.62 -18.21
N HIS A 119 24.15 17.83 -16.92
CA HIS A 119 25.51 17.92 -16.35
C HIS A 119 25.77 16.79 -15.36
N THR A 120 25.55 15.55 -15.80
CA THR A 120 25.71 14.35 -14.97
C THR A 120 27.16 14.16 -14.53
N ASN A 121 27.36 13.65 -13.33
CA ASN A 121 28.69 13.33 -12.79
C ASN A 121 28.62 11.99 -12.07
N SER A 122 29.39 11.01 -12.54
CA SER A 122 29.31 9.63 -12.02
C SER A 122 29.49 9.51 -10.51
N ALA A 123 30.35 10.33 -9.90
CA ALA A 123 30.54 10.30 -8.45
C ALA A 123 29.30 10.83 -7.71
N LEU A 124 28.72 11.95 -8.18
CA LEU A 124 27.50 12.52 -7.61
C LEU A 124 26.29 11.62 -7.84
N ASP A 125 26.19 10.98 -9.00
CA ASP A 125 25.09 10.07 -9.33
C ASP A 125 25.09 8.86 -8.37
N ILE A 126 26.26 8.24 -8.14
CA ILE A 126 26.43 7.15 -7.17
C ILE A 126 26.06 7.63 -5.76
N MET A 127 26.58 8.79 -5.33
CA MET A 127 26.26 9.34 -4.02
C MET A 127 24.77 9.61 -3.84
N SER A 128 24.11 10.15 -4.87
CA SER A 128 22.67 10.44 -4.84
C SER A 128 21.84 9.16 -4.66
N GLY A 129 22.23 8.06 -5.33
CA GLY A 129 21.60 6.76 -5.16
C GLY A 129 21.78 6.19 -3.74
N LEU A 130 23.00 6.28 -3.19
CA LEU A 130 23.26 5.85 -1.81
C LEU A 130 22.42 6.64 -0.80
N PHE A 131 22.37 7.97 -0.93
CA PHE A 131 21.57 8.80 -0.03
C PHE A 131 20.08 8.53 -0.17
N TYR A 132 19.58 8.31 -1.39
CA TYR A 132 18.19 7.95 -1.62
C TYR A 132 17.80 6.65 -0.89
N LEU A 133 18.64 5.62 -0.98
CA LEU A 133 18.44 4.34 -0.31
C LEU A 133 18.57 4.43 1.22
N CYS A 134 19.36 5.37 1.74
CA CYS A 134 19.47 5.59 3.19
C CYS A 134 18.32 6.42 3.76
N TRP A 135 17.64 7.24 2.96
CA TRP A 135 16.54 8.08 3.42
C TRP A 135 15.21 7.31 3.42
N ILE A 136 14.88 6.61 2.33
CA ILE A 136 13.66 5.81 2.31
C ILE A 136 13.98 4.44 2.91
N PRO A 137 13.40 4.05 4.06
CA PRO A 137 13.42 2.65 4.46
C PRO A 137 12.62 1.88 3.40
N VAL A 138 13.34 1.22 2.49
CA VAL A 138 12.77 0.30 1.50
C VAL A 138 12.28 -0.95 2.22
#